data_AF-A0A6B0TNF0-F1
#
_entry.id   AF-A0A6B0TNF0-F1
#
_cell.length_a   1.000
_cell.length_b   1.000
_cell.length_c   1.000
_cell.angle_alpha   90.00
_cell.angle_beta   90.00
_cell.angle_gamma   90.00
#
_symmetry.space_group_name_H-M   'P 1'
#
loop_
_entity.id
_entity.type
_entity.pdbx_description
1 polymer ?
#
loop_
_entity_poly.entity_id
_entity_poly.type
_entity_poly.pdbx_seq_one_letter_code
_entity_poly.pdbx_strand_id
1 'polypeptide(L)' 'MAKRLPLPKRFNAALTEDAYARLRSLNAEYGLGNNYLLVVLLEGLDRYADDDQLRKVFEDFIAEYGAPKPGEMKK' A
#
# COMPACT_ATOMS: atom_id res chain seq x y z
N MET A 1 -21.95 -10.66 15.95
CA MET A 1 -21.06 -9.47 15.84
C MET A 1 -19.83 -9.87 15.04
N ALA A 2 -19.45 -9.11 14.02
CA ALA A 2 -18.20 -9.37 13.30
C ALA A 2 -17.01 -9.08 14.23
N LYS A 3 -15.94 -9.87 14.11
CA LYS A 3 -14.69 -9.61 14.85
C LYS A 3 -14.06 -8.32 14.31
N ARG A 4 -13.61 -7.43 15.19
CA ARG A 4 -12.87 -6.21 14.81
C ARG A 4 -11.39 -6.53 14.74
N LEU A 5 -10.73 -6.18 13.64
CA LEU A 5 -9.29 -6.31 13.53
C LEU A 5 -8.61 -5.20 14.36
N PRO A 6 -7.70 -5.52 15.28
CA PRO A 6 -6.93 -4.50 15.98
C PRO A 6 -5.91 -3.86 15.03
N LEU A 7 -5.87 -2.53 14.99
CA LEU A 7 -4.91 -1.75 14.19
C LEU A 7 -3.99 -0.95 15.13
N PRO A 8 -3.01 -1.59 15.79
CA PRO A 8 -2.19 -0.95 16.82
C PRO A 8 -1.15 0.03 16.27
N LYS A 9 -0.88 0.00 14.95
CA LYS A 9 0.11 0.86 14.30
C LYS A 9 -0.59 1.98 13.55
N ARG A 10 -0.20 3.22 13.85
CA ARG A 10 -0.64 4.41 13.09
C ARG A 10 0.33 4.60 11.93
N PHE A 11 -0.22 4.74 10.73
CA PHE A 11 0.53 4.95 9.50
C PHE A 11 -0.04 6.19 8.81
N ASN A 12 0.80 7.21 8.65
CA ASN A 12 0.49 8.40 7.88
C ASN A 12 1.33 8.34 6.61
N ALA A 13 0.69 8.40 5.45
CA ALA A 13 1.36 8.35 4.16
C ALA A 13 0.86 9.48 3.26
N ALA A 14 1.80 10.10 2.54
CA ALA A 14 1.50 10.88 1.36
C ALA A 14 1.38 9.93 0.17
N LEU A 15 0.40 10.17 -0.70
CA LEU A 15 0.14 9.39 -1.91
C LEU A 15 0.01 10.34 -3.10
N THR A 16 0.25 9.84 -4.31
CA THR A 16 -0.17 10.55 -5.52
C THR A 16 -1.71 10.56 -5.60
N GLU A 17 -2.25 11.51 -6.36
CA GLU A 17 -3.71 11.60 -6.58
C GLU A 17 -4.28 10.30 -7.15
N ASP A 18 -3.58 9.67 -8.09
CA ASP A 18 -4.01 8.40 -8.70
C ASP A 18 -4.04 7.24 -7.70
N ALA A 19 -3.00 7.13 -6.86
CA ALA A 19 -2.96 6.10 -5.82
C ALA A 19 -4.07 6.33 -4.78
N TYR A 20 -4.32 7.59 -4.41
CA TYR A 20 -5.40 7.94 -3.50
C TYR A 20 -6.78 7.65 -4.11
N ALA A 21 -7.01 7.99 -5.38
CA ALA A 21 -8.24 7.69 -6.09
C ALA A 21 -8.51 6.18 -6.17
N ARG A 22 -7.48 5.37 -6.41
CA ARG A 22 -7.57 3.90 -6.39
C ARG A 22 -8.01 3.39 -5.01
N LEU A 23 -7.42 3.91 -3.94
CA LEU A 23 -7.80 3.56 -2.57
C LEU A 23 -9.25 3.95 -2.25
N ARG A 24 -9.70 5.12 -2.73
CA ARG A 24 -11.09 5.58 -2.61
C ARG A 24 -12.07 4.70 -3.38
N SER A 25 -11.71 4.22 -4.56
CA SER A 25 -12.52 3.27 -5.33
C SER A 25 -12.70 1.96 -4.55
N LEU A 26 -11.62 1.40 -3.99
CA LEU A 26 -11.70 0.20 -3.17
C LEU A 26 -12.54 0.40 -1.90
N ASN A 27 -12.46 1.59 -1.29
CA ASN A 27 -13.33 1.95 -0.16
C ASN A 27 -14.82 1.94 -0.57
N ALA A 28 -15.15 2.49 -1.74
CA ALA A 28 -16.52 2.51 -2.24
C ALA A 28 -17.04 1.08 -2.56
N GLU A 29 -16.18 0.22 -3.07
CA GLU A 29 -16.53 -1.16 -3.45
C GLU A 29 -16.73 -2.09 -2.25
N TYR A 30 -15.80 -2.05 -1.27
CA TYR A 30 -15.78 -3.00 -0.17
C TYR A 30 -16.27 -2.43 1.17
N GLY A 31 -16.53 -1.12 1.24
CA GLY A 31 -16.97 -0.45 2.48
C GLY A 31 -15.90 -0.40 3.59
N LEU A 32 -14.65 -0.74 3.26
CA LEU A 32 -13.54 -0.80 4.23
C LEU A 32 -12.81 0.53 4.27
N GLY A 33 -12.57 1.06 5.47
CA GLY A 33 -11.73 2.26 5.63
C GLY A 33 -10.29 2.03 5.16
N ASN A 34 -9.58 3.10 4.80
CA ASN A 34 -8.23 3.06 4.21
C ASN A 34 -7.25 2.13 4.95
N ASN A 35 -7.25 2.14 6.30
CA ASN A 35 -6.34 1.30 7.06
C ASN A 35 -6.66 -0.20 6.92
N TYR A 36 -7.94 -0.57 6.84
CA TYR A 36 -8.34 -1.96 6.61
C TYR A 36 -7.99 -2.42 5.19
N LEU A 37 -8.16 -1.54 4.19
CA LEU A 37 -7.77 -1.84 2.82
C LEU A 37 -6.26 -2.08 2.70
N LEU A 38 -5.44 -1.23 3.32
CA LEU A 38 -3.99 -1.41 3.33
C LEU A 38 -3.59 -2.72 4.01
N VAL A 39 -4.27 -3.13 5.09
CA VAL A 39 -4.02 -4.45 5.70
C VAL A 39 -4.34 -5.58 4.71
N VAL A 40 -5.51 -5.55 4.06
CA VAL A 40 -5.90 -6.59 3.10
C VAL A 40 -4.89 -6.69 1.96
N LEU A 41 -4.45 -5.56 1.43
CA LEU A 41 -3.45 -5.51 0.36
C LEU A 41 -2.09 -6.05 0.84
N LEU A 42 -1.58 -5.53 1.95
CA LEU A 42 -0.23 -5.87 2.41
C LEU A 42 -0.12 -7.29 2.98
N GLU A 43 -1.09 -7.76 3.76
CA GLU A 43 -1.09 -9.13 4.29
C GLU A 43 -1.53 -10.18 3.25
N GLY A 44 -2.18 -9.73 2.19
CA GLY A 44 -2.61 -10.57 1.08
C GLY A 44 -1.62 -10.63 -0.09
N LEU A 45 -0.55 -9.82 -0.06
CA LEU A 45 0.30 -9.55 -1.22
C LEU A 45 0.79 -10.83 -1.90
N ASP A 46 1.40 -11.74 -1.15
CA ASP A 46 1.93 -13.02 -1.64
C ASP A 46 0.85 -13.97 -2.19
N ARG A 47 -0.45 -13.71 -1.91
CA ARG A 47 -1.55 -14.53 -2.40
C ARG A 47 -2.07 -14.08 -3.76
N TYR A 48 -1.93 -12.80 -4.09
CA TYR A 48 -2.52 -12.22 -5.31
C TYR A 48 -1.50 -11.62 -6.27
N ALA A 49 -0.30 -11.30 -5.80
CA ALA A 49 0.76 -10.75 -6.63
C ALA A 49 1.65 -11.87 -7.16
N ASP A 50 2.07 -11.72 -8.42
CA ASP A 50 3.16 -12.51 -8.99
C ASP A 50 4.50 -11.88 -8.55
N ASP A 51 5.38 -12.69 -7.97
CA ASP A 51 6.62 -12.21 -7.35
C ASP A 51 7.58 -11.56 -8.35
N ASP A 52 7.68 -12.11 -9.56
CA ASP A 52 8.60 -11.61 -10.59
C ASP A 52 8.06 -10.31 -11.20
N GLN A 53 6.75 -10.23 -11.44
CA GLN A 53 6.10 -9.00 -11.88
C GLN A 53 6.21 -7.90 -10.82
N LEU A 54 5.98 -8.25 -9.55
CA LEU A 54 6.08 -7.30 -8.44
C LEU A 54 7.51 -6.74 -8.35
N ARG A 55 8.53 -7.61 -8.40
CA ARG A 55 9.94 -7.20 -8.43
C ARG A 55 10.22 -6.23 -9.56
N LYS A 56 9.78 -6.56 -10.77
CA LYS A 56 9.98 -5.70 -11.94
C LYS A 56 9.37 -4.31 -11.76
N VAL A 57 8.16 -4.22 -11.21
CA VAL A 57 7.50 -2.93 -10.95
C VAL A 57 8.31 -2.07 -9.98
N PHE A 58 8.88 -2.67 -8.92
CA PHE A 58 9.76 -1.95 -8.00
C PHE A 58 11.06 -1.50 -8.67
N GLU A 59 11.69 -2.36 -9.47
CA GLU A 59 12.92 -2.04 -10.20
C GLU A 59 12.71 -0.89 -11.19
N ASP A 60 11.62 -0.94 -11.98
CA ASP A 60 11.27 0.10 -12.93
C ASP A 60 10.99 1.43 -12.21
N PHE A 61 10.27 1.41 -11.09
CA PHE A 61 10.00 2.61 -10.29
C PHE A 61 11.30 3.23 -9.71
N ILE A 62 12.19 2.40 -9.18
CA ILE A 62 13.49 2.85 -8.64
C ILE A 62 14.38 3.40 -9.76
N ALA A 63 14.34 2.79 -10.95
CA ALA A 63 15.09 3.28 -12.10
C ALA A 63 14.58 4.65 -12.58
N GLU A 64 13.26 4.89 -12.52
CA GLU A 64 12.64 6.14 -12.95
C GLU A 64 12.79 7.28 -11.93
N TYR A 65 12.48 7.03 -10.65
CA TYR A 65 12.40 8.07 -9.62
C TYR A 65 13.59 8.06 -8.64
N GLY A 66 14.45 7.05 -8.71
CA GLY A 66 15.50 6.79 -7.74
C GLY A 66 15.00 6.11 -6.47
N ALA A 67 15.92 5.47 -5.76
CA ALA A 67 15.69 5.06 -4.37
C ALA A 67 16.21 6.17 -3.44
N PRO A 68 15.46 6.56 -2.39
CA PRO A 68 16.01 7.46 -1.38
C PRO A 68 17.26 6.83 -0.77
N LYS A 69 18.35 7.61 -0.63
CA LYS A 69 19.59 7.08 -0.08
C LYS A 69 19.37 6.62 1.36
N PRO A 70 20.00 5.51 1.79
CA PRO A 70 19.94 5.07 3.18
C PRO A 70 20.37 6.21 4.12
N GLY A 71 19.42 6.76 4.90
CA GLY A 71 19.66 7.86 5.85
C GLY A 71 19.05 9.23 5.49
N GLU A 72 18.52 9.41 4.27
CA GLU A 72 17.87 10.67 3.85
C GLU A 72 16.36 10.71 4.11
N MET A 73 15.74 9.57 4.42
CA MET A 73 14.35 9.52 4.93
C MET A 73 14.32 9.98 6.40
N LYS A 74 14.60 11.26 6.66
CA LYS A 74 14.29 11.87 7.94
C LYS A 74 12.80 12.17 8.02
N LYS A 75 12.24 11.85 9.19
CA LYS A 75 10.83 11.91 9.59
C LYS A 75 10.10 13.17 9.16
#